data_AF-A0A7F8QDQ8-F1
#
_entry.id   AF-A0A7F8QDQ8-F1
#
_cell.length_a   1.000
_cell.length_b   1.000
_cell.length_c   1.000
_cell.angle_alpha   90.00
_cell.angle_beta   90.00
_cell.angle_gamma   90.00
#
_symmetry.space_group_name_H-M   'P 1'
#
loop_
_entity.id
_entity.type
_entity.pdbx_description
1 polymer ?
#
loop_
_entity_poly.entity_id
_entity_poly.type
_entity_poly.pdbx_seq_one_letter_code
_entity_poly.pdbx_strand_id
1 'polypeptide(L)'
;MKKKFDADPVELFEIPVKELTFDQLQLLKLAHVTALKSKDLKESVAEEENSFSENQPFPSLKMVLESLPEDVGFNIEIKWICQQRDGMWDGNLSTYFDMNMFLDIILKTVLENSGKRRIVFSSFDADICTMVRQKQNKYPILFLTQGKSDIYPELMDLRSRTTPIAMSFAQFENLLGINAHTEDLLRNPSYIQEAKAKGLVIFCWGDDTNDPENRKKLKELGVNGLIYDRFLTEESI
;
A
#
# COMPACT_ATOMS: atom_id res chain seq x y z
N MET A 1 24.51 -45.34 18.55
CA MET A 1 23.80 -44.82 17.37
C MET A 1 22.77 -43.79 17.82
N LYS A 2 23.03 -42.49 17.63
CA LYS A 2 22.03 -41.43 17.85
C LYS A 2 21.20 -41.30 16.55
N LYS A 3 19.91 -41.60 16.62
CA LYS A 3 18.97 -41.34 15.51
C LYS A 3 18.80 -39.83 15.39
N LYS A 4 19.19 -39.26 14.25
CA LYS A 4 18.73 -37.94 13.82
C LYS A 4 17.24 -38.06 13.56
N PHE A 5 16.42 -37.32 14.32
CA PHE A 5 15.06 -37.01 13.91
C PHE A 5 15.18 -35.95 12.82
N ASP A 6 15.04 -36.36 11.57
CA ASP A 6 14.74 -35.42 10.49
C ASP A 6 13.33 -34.87 10.81
N ALA A 7 13.25 -33.57 11.07
CA ALA A 7 11.97 -32.90 11.22
C ALA A 7 11.32 -32.82 9.84
N ASP A 8 10.04 -33.19 9.75
CA ASP A 8 9.26 -33.06 8.53
C ASP A 8 9.36 -31.62 7.99
N PRO A 9 9.45 -31.44 6.65
CA PRO A 9 9.50 -30.12 6.05
C PRO A 9 8.24 -29.33 6.44
N VAL A 10 8.44 -28.11 6.93
CA VAL A 10 7.34 -27.18 7.22
C VAL A 10 6.72 -26.77 5.89
N GLU A 11 5.50 -27.23 5.63
CA GLU A 11 4.70 -26.83 4.48
C GLU A 11 4.00 -25.50 4.80
N LEU A 12 4.23 -24.49 3.95
CA LEU A 12 3.61 -23.17 4.08
C LEU A 12 2.49 -23.03 3.05
N PHE A 13 1.33 -22.54 3.48
CA PHE A 13 0.19 -22.27 2.61
C PHE A 13 -0.05 -20.78 2.48
N GLU A 14 -0.34 -20.32 1.27
CA GLU A 14 -0.82 -18.97 1.02
C GLU A 14 -2.33 -18.93 1.21
N ILE A 15 -2.81 -18.06 2.09
CA ILE A 15 -4.23 -17.89 2.39
C ILE A 15 -4.60 -16.41 2.17
N PRO A 16 -5.60 -16.12 1.33
CA PRO A 16 -6.09 -14.76 1.16
C PRO A 16 -6.66 -14.20 2.46
N VAL A 17 -6.27 -12.96 2.83
CA VAL A 17 -6.77 -12.29 4.05
C VAL A 17 -8.30 -12.25 4.10
N LYS A 18 -8.97 -12.14 2.96
CA LYS A 18 -10.45 -12.13 2.86
C LYS A 18 -11.12 -13.42 3.39
N GLU A 19 -10.38 -14.51 3.52
CA GLU A 19 -10.88 -15.82 3.96
C GLU A 19 -10.76 -16.03 5.47
N LEU A 20 -10.15 -15.07 6.17
CA LEU A 20 -9.99 -15.08 7.61
C LEU A 20 -10.96 -14.10 8.26
N THR A 21 -11.56 -14.51 9.37
CA THR A 21 -12.30 -13.58 10.23
C THR A 21 -11.34 -12.65 10.95
N PHE A 22 -11.85 -11.53 11.46
CA PHE A 22 -11.04 -10.63 12.29
C PHE A 22 -10.43 -11.36 13.49
N ASP A 23 -11.22 -12.18 14.20
CA ASP A 23 -10.74 -12.97 15.34
C ASP A 23 -9.62 -13.94 14.94
N GLN A 24 -9.71 -14.58 13.75
CA GLN A 24 -8.65 -15.44 13.24
C GLN A 24 -7.37 -14.68 12.92
N LEU A 25 -7.48 -13.47 12.36
CA LEU A 25 -6.31 -12.61 12.09
C LEU A 25 -5.59 -12.23 13.38
N GLN A 26 -6.33 -11.98 14.47
CA GLN A 26 -5.73 -11.67 15.78
C GLN A 26 -4.94 -12.84 16.39
N LEU A 27 -5.19 -14.08 15.93
CA LEU A 27 -4.45 -15.26 16.40
C LEU A 27 -3.14 -15.50 15.64
N LEU A 28 -2.91 -14.79 14.54
CA LEU A 28 -1.71 -14.94 13.73
C LEU A 28 -0.53 -14.19 14.36
N LYS A 29 0.70 -14.60 14.00
CA LYS A 29 1.93 -13.85 14.28
C LYS A 29 2.53 -13.36 12.97
N LEU A 30 3.12 -12.16 12.99
CA LEU A 30 3.85 -11.62 11.85
C LEU A 30 5.33 -11.97 11.97
N ALA A 31 5.91 -12.54 10.92
CA ALA A 31 7.35 -12.70 10.79
C ALA A 31 7.83 -11.90 9.59
N HIS A 32 8.95 -11.18 9.73
CA HIS A 32 9.55 -10.48 8.61
C HIS A 32 10.07 -11.50 7.57
N VAL A 33 9.87 -11.25 6.28
CA VAL A 33 10.24 -12.19 5.20
C VAL A 33 11.74 -12.53 5.21
N THR A 34 12.60 -11.63 5.67
CA THR A 34 14.03 -11.90 5.85
C THR A 34 14.31 -12.93 6.95
N ALA A 35 13.51 -12.96 8.02
CA ALA A 35 13.60 -13.96 9.08
C ALA A 35 13.15 -15.37 8.59
N LEU A 36 12.27 -15.42 7.59
CA LEU A 36 11.84 -16.68 6.95
C LEU A 36 12.90 -17.26 5.99
N LYS A 37 13.88 -16.46 5.54
CA LYS A 37 14.96 -16.91 4.65
C LYS A 37 16.18 -17.47 5.39
N SER A 38 16.34 -17.18 6.68
CA SER A 38 17.35 -17.82 7.54
C SER A 38 16.88 -19.20 7.98
N LYS A 39 17.77 -20.20 7.98
CA LYS A 39 17.51 -21.58 8.45
C LYS A 39 17.19 -21.68 9.97
N ASP A 40 17.13 -20.56 10.67
CA ASP A 40 16.95 -20.47 12.12
C ASP A 40 15.48 -20.24 12.52
N LEU A 41 14.53 -20.79 11.74
CA LEU A 41 13.09 -20.77 12.02
C LEU A 41 12.74 -21.33 13.42
N LYS A 42 13.62 -22.12 14.04
CA LYS A 42 13.38 -22.75 15.35
C LYS A 42 13.86 -21.93 16.54
N GLU A 43 14.86 -21.05 16.35
CA GLU A 43 15.37 -20.21 17.45
C GLU A 43 14.59 -18.90 17.54
N SER A 44 14.22 -18.28 16.41
CA SER A 44 13.44 -17.04 16.41
C SER A 44 11.99 -17.21 16.88
N VAL A 45 11.37 -18.35 16.60
CA VAL A 45 9.98 -18.63 17.00
C VAL A 45 9.87 -18.93 18.50
N ALA A 46 10.89 -19.56 19.10
CA ALA A 46 10.90 -19.92 20.52
C ALA A 46 11.13 -18.71 21.45
N GLU A 47 11.89 -17.69 21.02
CA GLU A 47 12.10 -16.48 21.82
C GLU A 47 10.87 -15.54 21.81
N GLU A 48 10.06 -15.55 20.75
CA GLU A 48 8.81 -14.78 20.63
C GLU A 48 7.58 -15.47 21.26
N GLU A 49 7.71 -16.67 21.83
CA GLU A 49 6.60 -17.33 22.55
C GLU A 49 6.24 -16.64 23.87
N ASN A 50 7.16 -15.86 24.46
CA ASN A 50 7.00 -15.27 25.80
C ASN A 50 6.79 -13.75 25.84
N SER A 51 6.73 -13.05 24.70
CA SER A 51 6.31 -11.65 24.67
C SER A 51 4.89 -11.56 24.16
N PHE A 52 3.92 -11.31 25.05
CA PHE A 52 2.71 -10.60 24.65
C PHE A 52 3.13 -9.22 24.16
N SER A 53 3.44 -9.13 22.87
CA SER A 53 3.74 -7.88 22.20
C SER A 53 2.50 -6.98 22.31
N GLU A 54 2.66 -5.78 22.85
CA GLU A 54 1.66 -4.71 22.80
C GLU A 54 1.23 -4.38 21.34
N ASN A 55 1.99 -4.85 20.35
CA ASN A 55 1.64 -4.80 18.93
C ASN A 55 1.00 -6.12 18.49
N GLN A 56 -0.30 -6.26 18.72
CA GLN A 56 -1.11 -7.30 18.07
C GLN A 56 -1.10 -7.07 16.55
N PRO A 57 -0.89 -8.12 15.74
CA PRO A 57 -0.91 -7.97 14.30
C PRO A 57 -2.33 -7.71 13.78
N PHE A 58 -2.43 -7.08 12.60
CA PHE A 58 -3.69 -6.79 11.91
C PHE A 58 -4.69 -5.92 12.72
N PRO A 59 -4.33 -4.70 13.17
CA PRO A 59 -5.29 -3.82 13.82
C PRO A 59 -6.43 -3.45 12.86
N SER A 60 -7.65 -3.28 13.40
CA SER A 60 -8.75 -2.75 12.60
C SER A 60 -8.53 -1.28 12.26
N LEU A 61 -9.06 -0.82 11.12
CA LEU A 61 -8.97 0.59 10.72
C LEU A 61 -9.52 1.54 11.81
N LYS A 62 -10.61 1.15 12.47
CA LYS A 62 -11.19 1.91 13.59
C LYS A 62 -10.19 2.05 14.74
N MET A 63 -9.57 0.94 15.17
CA MET A 63 -8.58 0.97 16.24
C MET A 63 -7.42 1.91 15.90
N VAL A 64 -6.91 1.88 14.66
CA VAL A 64 -5.81 2.78 14.26
C VAL A 64 -6.25 4.24 14.29
N LEU A 65 -7.46 4.55 13.82
CA LEU A 65 -8.01 5.91 13.81
C LEU A 65 -8.25 6.49 15.22
N GLU A 66 -8.64 5.64 16.18
CA GLU A 66 -8.91 6.03 17.57
C GLU A 66 -7.65 6.08 18.43
N SER A 67 -6.65 5.23 18.15
CA SER A 67 -5.44 5.12 18.97
C SER A 67 -4.37 6.15 18.66
N LEU A 68 -4.30 6.67 17.43
CA LEU A 68 -3.30 7.67 17.05
C LEU A 68 -3.78 9.10 17.35
N PRO A 69 -2.87 10.04 17.67
CA PRO A 69 -3.22 11.46 17.85
C PRO A 69 -3.96 12.05 16.64
N GLU A 70 -4.84 13.03 16.86
CA GLU A 70 -5.70 13.61 15.81
C GLU A 70 -4.92 14.44 14.77
N ASP A 71 -3.76 14.99 15.14
CA ASP A 71 -2.88 15.79 14.29
C ASP A 71 -2.05 14.96 13.29
N VAL A 72 -1.85 13.68 13.59
CA VAL A 72 -1.22 12.70 12.69
C VAL A 72 -2.18 12.40 11.54
N GLY A 73 -1.82 12.84 10.33
CA GLY A 73 -2.59 12.58 9.11
C GLY A 73 -2.36 11.18 8.55
N PHE A 74 -3.36 10.61 7.87
CA PHE A 74 -3.28 9.26 7.30
C PHE A 74 -3.24 9.30 5.78
N ASN A 75 -2.42 8.42 5.20
CA ASN A 75 -2.52 8.00 3.81
C ASN A 75 -3.08 6.58 3.80
N ILE A 76 -4.35 6.42 3.41
CA ILE A 76 -5.07 5.15 3.46
C ILE A 76 -5.14 4.56 2.06
N GLU A 77 -4.34 3.53 1.81
CA GLU A 77 -4.46 2.74 0.58
C GLU A 77 -5.64 1.76 0.69
N ILE A 78 -6.60 1.86 -0.23
CA ILE A 78 -7.67 0.89 -0.41
C ILE A 78 -7.17 -0.17 -1.38
N LYS A 79 -6.79 -1.31 -0.83
CA LYS A 79 -6.37 -2.49 -1.61
C LYS A 79 -7.59 -3.19 -2.23
N TRP A 80 -7.53 -3.34 -3.54
CA TRP A 80 -8.50 -4.07 -4.34
C TRP A 80 -7.76 -4.99 -5.32
N ILE A 81 -8.37 -6.12 -5.69
CA ILE A 81 -7.74 -7.07 -6.61
C ILE A 81 -7.59 -6.45 -7.99
N CYS A 82 -6.39 -6.48 -8.55
CA CYS A 82 -6.14 -6.08 -9.93
C CYS A 82 -5.83 -7.32 -10.79
N GLN A 83 -6.09 -7.21 -12.08
CA GLN A 83 -5.68 -8.22 -13.05
C GLN A 83 -4.43 -7.74 -13.78
N GLN A 84 -3.45 -8.61 -13.93
CA GLN A 84 -2.25 -8.39 -14.74
C GLN A 84 -2.54 -8.60 -16.22
N ARG A 85 -1.69 -8.06 -17.09
CA ARG A 85 -1.87 -8.10 -18.55
C ARG A 85 -1.96 -9.53 -19.12
N ASP A 86 -1.33 -10.49 -18.48
CA ASP A 86 -1.39 -11.92 -18.85
C ASP A 86 -2.69 -12.61 -18.40
N GLY A 87 -3.55 -11.91 -17.68
CA GLY A 87 -4.83 -12.40 -17.18
C GLY A 87 -4.79 -12.96 -15.77
N MET A 88 -3.62 -13.03 -15.12
CA MET A 88 -3.51 -13.46 -13.72
C MET A 88 -4.09 -12.40 -12.78
N TRP A 89 -4.89 -12.84 -11.81
CA TRP A 89 -5.43 -11.98 -10.76
C TRP A 89 -4.52 -11.96 -9.54
N ASP A 90 -4.44 -10.82 -8.87
CA ASP A 90 -3.72 -10.69 -7.60
C ASP A 90 -4.18 -11.74 -6.59
N GLY A 91 -3.20 -12.39 -5.93
CA GLY A 91 -3.44 -13.46 -4.96
C GLY A 91 -4.13 -14.70 -5.53
N ASN A 92 -4.09 -14.90 -6.86
CA ASN A 92 -4.82 -15.95 -7.58
C ASN A 92 -6.33 -15.96 -7.28
N LEU A 93 -6.89 -14.80 -6.95
CA LEU A 93 -8.30 -14.65 -6.60
C LEU A 93 -9.17 -14.51 -7.85
N SER A 94 -10.10 -15.46 -8.07
CA SER A 94 -11.07 -15.38 -9.17
C SER A 94 -12.31 -14.55 -8.83
N THR A 95 -12.57 -14.30 -7.54
CA THR A 95 -13.67 -13.47 -7.04
C THR A 95 -13.26 -12.69 -5.80
N TYR A 96 -13.93 -11.57 -5.57
CA TYR A 96 -13.71 -10.71 -4.39
C TYR A 96 -15.04 -10.21 -3.82
N PHE A 97 -14.97 -9.28 -2.88
CA PHE A 97 -16.16 -8.71 -2.24
C PHE A 97 -17.04 -7.92 -3.23
N ASP A 98 -18.27 -7.62 -2.81
CA ASP A 98 -19.06 -6.57 -3.45
C ASP A 98 -18.39 -5.20 -3.21
N MET A 99 -18.00 -4.52 -4.29
CA MET A 99 -17.24 -3.27 -4.22
C MET A 99 -18.00 -2.16 -3.49
N ASN A 100 -19.31 -2.11 -3.65
CA ASN A 100 -20.15 -1.06 -3.06
C ASN A 100 -20.18 -1.22 -1.54
N MET A 101 -20.50 -2.43 -1.07
CA MET A 101 -20.49 -2.79 0.35
C MET A 101 -19.10 -2.64 0.97
N PHE A 102 -18.04 -3.08 0.26
CA PHE A 102 -16.66 -2.97 0.74
C PHE A 102 -16.26 -1.51 0.99
N LEU A 103 -16.53 -0.62 0.03
CA LEU A 103 -16.25 0.80 0.17
C LEU A 103 -17.13 1.47 1.21
N ASP A 104 -18.41 1.11 1.31
CA ASP A 104 -19.31 1.70 2.31
C ASP A 104 -18.84 1.44 3.74
N ILE A 105 -18.34 0.23 4.01
CA ILE A 105 -17.76 -0.11 5.32
C ILE A 105 -16.52 0.76 5.61
N ILE A 106 -15.60 0.88 4.66
CA ILE A 106 -14.38 1.68 4.81
C ILE A 106 -14.73 3.15 5.02
N LEU A 107 -15.53 3.73 4.12
CA LEU A 107 -15.87 5.15 4.15
C LEU A 107 -16.67 5.50 5.41
N LYS A 108 -17.63 4.67 5.83
CA LYS A 108 -18.34 4.87 7.09
C LYS A 108 -17.39 4.87 8.27
N THR A 109 -16.50 3.87 8.35
CA THR A 109 -15.50 3.78 9.43
C THR A 109 -14.63 5.02 9.49
N VAL A 110 -14.14 5.50 8.34
CA VAL A 110 -13.31 6.71 8.29
C VAL A 110 -14.11 7.96 8.66
N LEU A 111 -15.32 8.15 8.11
CA LEU A 111 -16.11 9.35 8.35
C LEU A 111 -16.56 9.48 9.81
N GLU A 112 -16.89 8.37 10.47
CA GLU A 112 -17.35 8.35 11.86
C GLU A 112 -16.19 8.49 12.87
N ASN A 113 -15.00 7.97 12.57
CA ASN A 113 -13.93 7.81 13.58
C ASN A 113 -12.69 8.71 13.35
N SER A 114 -12.68 9.54 12.30
CA SER A 114 -11.47 10.35 11.98
C SER A 114 -11.47 11.77 12.54
N GLY A 115 -12.56 12.26 13.14
CA GLY A 115 -12.63 13.64 13.63
C GLY A 115 -12.26 14.68 12.56
N LYS A 116 -11.28 15.53 12.88
CA LYS A 116 -10.67 16.55 12.02
C LYS A 116 -9.36 16.12 11.37
N ARG A 117 -8.98 14.85 11.51
CA ARG A 117 -7.74 14.29 10.95
C ARG A 117 -7.66 14.54 9.44
N ARG A 118 -6.46 14.88 8.98
CA ARG A 118 -6.15 14.99 7.54
C ARG A 118 -6.00 13.59 6.97
N ILE A 119 -6.79 13.25 5.96
CA ILE A 119 -6.75 11.94 5.32
C ILE A 119 -6.69 12.11 3.81
N VAL A 120 -5.83 11.32 3.17
CA VAL A 120 -5.84 11.09 1.73
C VAL A 120 -6.03 9.61 1.48
N PHE A 121 -6.93 9.25 0.58
CA PHE A 121 -7.07 7.89 0.10
C PHE A 121 -6.16 7.64 -1.10
N SER A 122 -5.84 6.38 -1.36
CA SER A 122 -5.24 5.97 -2.62
C SER A 122 -5.65 4.57 -3.04
N SER A 123 -5.64 4.26 -4.34
CA SER A 123 -5.81 2.88 -4.84
C SER A 123 -5.16 2.69 -6.20
N PHE A 124 -4.71 1.47 -6.50
CA PHE A 124 -4.28 1.07 -7.85
C PHE A 124 -5.47 0.77 -8.78
N ASP A 125 -6.65 0.53 -8.20
CA ASP A 125 -7.86 0.25 -8.96
C ASP A 125 -8.57 1.57 -9.30
N ALA A 126 -8.82 1.76 -10.59
CA ALA A 126 -9.42 2.98 -11.09
C ALA A 126 -10.92 3.07 -10.73
N ASP A 127 -11.64 1.96 -10.66
CA ASP A 127 -13.06 1.96 -10.28
C ASP A 127 -13.23 2.27 -8.80
N ILE A 128 -12.32 1.79 -7.93
CA ILE A 128 -12.24 2.21 -6.53
C ILE A 128 -12.04 3.72 -6.43
N CYS A 129 -11.11 4.28 -7.22
CA CYS A 129 -10.87 5.73 -7.22
C CYS A 129 -12.11 6.54 -7.61
N THR A 130 -12.77 6.13 -8.69
CA THR A 130 -14.03 6.73 -9.15
C THR A 130 -15.13 6.63 -8.08
N MET A 131 -15.30 5.45 -7.49
CA MET A 131 -16.35 5.20 -6.49
C MET A 131 -16.14 6.01 -5.20
N VAL A 132 -14.91 6.09 -4.69
CA VAL A 132 -14.58 6.92 -3.52
C VAL A 132 -14.83 8.39 -3.81
N ARG A 133 -14.52 8.85 -5.04
CA ARG A 133 -14.79 10.24 -5.47
C ARG A 133 -16.28 10.55 -5.53
N GLN A 134 -17.10 9.58 -5.93
CA GLN A 134 -18.56 9.74 -6.06
C GLN A 134 -19.30 9.58 -4.73
N LYS A 135 -18.81 8.71 -3.82
CA LYS A 135 -19.49 8.40 -2.55
C LYS A 135 -19.30 9.45 -1.46
N GLN A 136 -18.26 10.28 -1.54
CA GLN A 136 -17.99 11.32 -0.54
C GLN A 136 -17.20 12.49 -1.13
N ASN A 137 -17.19 13.62 -0.42
CA ASN A 137 -16.52 14.86 -0.85
C ASN A 137 -15.62 15.50 0.23
N LYS A 138 -15.32 14.78 1.32
CA LYS A 138 -14.52 15.28 2.45
C LYS A 138 -13.03 15.03 2.25
N TYR A 139 -12.65 13.82 1.85
CA TYR A 139 -11.26 13.40 1.73
C TYR A 139 -10.89 13.18 0.26
N PRO A 140 -9.74 13.71 -0.19
CA PRO A 140 -9.23 13.46 -1.53
C PRO A 140 -8.79 12.01 -1.72
N ILE A 141 -8.68 11.60 -2.99
CA ILE A 141 -8.07 10.33 -3.39
C ILE A 141 -7.00 10.57 -4.46
N LEU A 142 -5.90 9.82 -4.37
CA LEU A 142 -4.82 9.75 -5.34
C LEU A 142 -4.90 8.42 -6.09
N PHE A 143 -4.70 8.45 -7.41
CA PHE A 143 -4.59 7.22 -8.19
C PHE A 143 -3.15 6.69 -8.15
N LEU A 144 -2.96 5.47 -7.65
CA LEU A 144 -1.66 4.80 -7.64
C LEU A 144 -1.35 4.26 -9.03
N THR A 145 -0.12 4.50 -9.50
CA THR A 145 0.35 3.95 -10.77
C THR A 145 1.78 3.48 -10.65
N GLN A 146 2.07 2.33 -11.25
CA GLN A 146 3.43 1.83 -11.42
C GLN A 146 4.12 2.48 -12.62
N GLY A 147 3.35 3.20 -13.47
CA GLY A 147 3.85 3.71 -14.73
C GLY A 147 4.38 2.57 -15.60
N LYS A 148 5.43 2.85 -16.38
CA LYS A 148 6.22 1.78 -17.01
C LYS A 148 7.28 1.32 -16.02
N SER A 149 7.14 0.09 -15.53
CA SER A 149 8.08 -0.53 -14.60
C SER A 149 8.70 -1.78 -15.19
N ASP A 150 9.98 -2.02 -14.89
CA ASP A 150 10.65 -3.29 -15.15
C ASP A 150 10.57 -4.23 -13.94
N ILE A 151 10.07 -3.73 -12.79
CA ILE A 151 9.96 -4.43 -11.50
C ILE A 151 8.61 -5.13 -11.36
N TYR A 152 7.55 -4.46 -11.81
CA TYR A 152 6.17 -4.93 -11.66
C TYR A 152 5.53 -5.27 -13.01
N PRO A 153 4.64 -6.29 -13.04
CA PRO A 153 3.90 -6.64 -14.25
C PRO A 153 2.92 -5.53 -14.64
N GLU A 154 2.75 -5.32 -15.94
CA GLU A 154 1.76 -4.38 -16.47
C GLU A 154 0.34 -4.82 -16.06
N LEU A 155 -0.46 -3.87 -15.57
CA LEU A 155 -1.86 -4.12 -15.23
C LEU A 155 -2.74 -4.19 -16.50
N MET A 156 -3.79 -5.01 -16.43
CA MET A 156 -4.74 -5.18 -17.53
C MET A 156 -5.50 -3.88 -17.81
N ASP A 157 -5.90 -3.15 -16.77
CA ASP A 157 -6.63 -1.88 -16.91
C ASP A 157 -5.78 -0.82 -17.64
N LEU A 158 -6.28 -0.34 -18.77
CA LEU A 158 -5.58 0.65 -19.59
C LEU A 158 -5.34 1.96 -18.83
N ARG A 159 -6.20 2.32 -17.88
CA ARG A 159 -6.12 3.57 -17.10
C ARG A 159 -4.87 3.63 -16.23
N SER A 160 -4.31 2.49 -15.81
CA SER A 160 -3.17 2.42 -14.90
C SER A 160 -1.80 2.20 -15.57
N ARG A 161 -1.76 1.84 -16.87
CA ARG A 161 -0.56 1.30 -17.55
C ARG A 161 0.62 2.26 -17.70
N THR A 162 0.39 3.56 -17.74
CA THR A 162 1.47 4.55 -17.86
C THR A 162 1.14 5.79 -17.05
N THR A 163 2.16 6.50 -16.58
CA THR A 163 1.97 7.74 -15.82
C THR A 163 1.15 8.79 -16.61
N PRO A 164 1.36 9.03 -17.91
CA PRO A 164 0.52 9.97 -18.67
C PRO A 164 -0.96 9.59 -18.76
N ILE A 165 -1.26 8.29 -18.91
CA ILE A 165 -2.66 7.83 -18.92
C ILE A 165 -3.27 7.97 -17.52
N ALA A 166 -2.53 7.60 -16.48
CA ALA A 166 -2.94 7.76 -15.08
C ALA A 166 -3.21 9.24 -14.73
N MET A 167 -2.39 10.17 -15.20
CA MET A 167 -2.63 11.61 -15.06
C MET A 167 -3.92 12.03 -15.78
N SER A 168 -4.12 11.56 -17.01
CA SER A 168 -5.33 11.89 -17.79
C SER A 168 -6.60 11.36 -17.12
N PHE A 169 -6.55 10.14 -16.59
CA PHE A 169 -7.63 9.55 -15.79
C PHE A 169 -7.89 10.38 -14.52
N ALA A 170 -6.85 10.69 -13.73
CA ALA A 170 -6.99 11.46 -12.51
C ALA A 170 -7.59 12.86 -12.77
N GLN A 171 -7.20 13.50 -13.86
CA GLN A 171 -7.78 14.77 -14.29
C GLN A 171 -9.26 14.63 -14.71
N PHE A 172 -9.58 13.59 -15.47
CA PHE A 172 -10.95 13.34 -15.95
C PHE A 172 -11.93 13.05 -14.80
N GLU A 173 -11.54 12.18 -13.86
CA GLU A 173 -12.35 11.83 -12.69
C GLU A 173 -12.29 12.88 -11.57
N ASN A 174 -11.59 14.00 -11.79
CA ASN A 174 -11.43 15.06 -10.80
C ASN A 174 -10.91 14.53 -9.45
N LEU A 175 -9.89 13.67 -9.52
CA LEU A 175 -9.12 13.19 -8.37
C LEU A 175 -8.13 14.28 -7.93
N LEU A 176 -7.55 14.13 -6.73
CA LEU A 176 -6.53 15.09 -6.28
C LEU A 176 -5.26 15.03 -7.14
N GLY A 177 -4.93 13.84 -7.65
CA GLY A 177 -3.68 13.61 -8.33
C GLY A 177 -3.31 12.14 -8.46
N ILE A 178 -2.02 11.89 -8.67
CA ILE A 178 -1.46 10.56 -8.80
C ILE A 178 -0.41 10.27 -7.73
N ASN A 179 -0.19 9.00 -7.45
CA ASN A 179 0.89 8.51 -6.61
C ASN A 179 1.71 7.48 -7.41
N ALA A 180 2.83 7.93 -7.99
CA ALA A 180 3.55 7.21 -9.02
C ALA A 180 4.78 6.47 -8.47
N HIS A 181 5.10 5.32 -9.05
CA HIS A 181 6.33 4.60 -8.72
C HIS A 181 7.56 5.43 -9.10
N THR A 182 8.54 5.45 -8.20
CA THR A 182 9.68 6.35 -8.29
C THR A 182 10.62 6.00 -9.44
N GLU A 183 10.74 4.71 -9.79
CA GLU A 183 11.49 4.25 -10.98
C GLU A 183 11.08 5.02 -12.24
N ASP A 184 9.77 5.15 -12.50
CA ASP A 184 9.28 5.79 -13.72
C ASP A 184 9.48 7.32 -13.64
N LEU A 185 9.33 7.93 -12.46
CA LEU A 185 9.57 9.37 -12.28
C LEU A 185 11.05 9.74 -12.41
N LEU A 186 11.97 8.89 -11.94
CA LEU A 186 13.41 9.12 -12.10
C LEU A 186 13.84 8.99 -13.55
N ARG A 187 13.22 8.06 -14.30
CA ARG A 187 13.40 7.88 -15.74
C ARG A 187 12.79 9.02 -16.56
N ASN A 188 11.64 9.54 -16.12
CA ASN A 188 10.87 10.57 -16.79
C ASN A 188 10.54 11.78 -15.89
N PRO A 189 11.54 12.60 -15.48
CA PRO A 189 11.32 13.72 -14.56
C PRO A 189 10.31 14.76 -15.06
N SER A 190 10.10 14.86 -16.38
CA SER A 190 9.13 15.76 -16.99
C SER A 190 7.68 15.49 -16.55
N TYR A 191 7.33 14.26 -16.17
CA TYR A 191 5.98 13.92 -15.70
C TYR A 191 5.58 14.70 -14.45
N ILE A 192 6.53 15.09 -13.62
CA ILE A 192 6.25 15.92 -12.42
C ILE A 192 5.73 17.30 -12.83
N GLN A 193 6.32 17.90 -13.87
CA GLN A 193 5.86 19.20 -14.37
C GLN A 193 4.57 19.08 -15.16
N GLU A 194 4.39 17.98 -15.90
CA GLU A 194 3.13 17.70 -16.61
C GLU A 194 1.95 17.54 -15.64
N ALA A 195 2.12 16.80 -14.54
CA ALA A 195 1.10 16.64 -13.51
C ALA A 195 0.68 18.02 -12.95
N LYS A 196 1.65 18.86 -12.61
CA LYS A 196 1.40 20.22 -12.12
C LYS A 196 0.67 21.08 -13.15
N ALA A 197 1.08 21.03 -14.42
CA ALA A 197 0.42 21.75 -15.51
C ALA A 197 -1.04 21.31 -15.70
N LYS A 198 -1.36 20.05 -15.36
CA LYS A 198 -2.74 19.50 -15.33
C LYS A 198 -3.51 19.85 -14.05
N GLY A 199 -2.90 20.55 -13.11
CA GLY A 199 -3.51 20.88 -11.81
C GLY A 199 -3.53 19.71 -10.82
N LEU A 200 -2.74 18.68 -11.06
CA LEU A 200 -2.69 17.47 -10.23
C LEU A 200 -1.55 17.54 -9.21
N VAL A 201 -1.82 16.99 -8.03
CA VAL A 201 -0.79 16.66 -7.04
C VAL A 201 -0.05 15.40 -7.48
N ILE A 202 1.26 15.33 -7.25
CA ILE A 202 2.05 14.14 -7.52
C ILE A 202 2.79 13.66 -6.27
N PHE A 203 2.44 12.46 -5.82
CA PHE A 203 3.17 11.72 -4.80
C PHE A 203 4.05 10.66 -5.47
N CYS A 204 5.06 10.18 -4.76
CA CYS A 204 5.85 9.05 -5.22
C CYS A 204 6.22 8.07 -4.11
N TRP A 205 6.36 6.80 -4.50
CA TRP A 205 6.63 5.65 -3.64
C TRP A 205 7.60 4.68 -4.32
N GLY A 206 8.08 3.69 -3.58
CA GLY A 206 8.97 2.63 -4.07
C GLY A 206 10.37 2.73 -3.49
N ASP A 207 11.15 1.66 -3.64
CA ASP A 207 12.43 1.48 -2.94
C ASP A 207 13.46 2.57 -3.25
N ASP A 208 13.43 3.15 -4.45
CA ASP A 208 14.31 4.25 -4.84
C ASP A 208 14.17 5.50 -3.95
N THR A 209 13.03 5.66 -3.26
CA THR A 209 12.82 6.74 -2.30
C THR A 209 13.56 6.52 -0.97
N ASN A 210 14.11 5.34 -0.73
CA ASN A 210 14.94 5.06 0.44
C ASN A 210 16.35 5.67 0.28
N ASP A 211 16.79 5.99 -0.94
CA ASP A 211 18.02 6.73 -1.20
C ASP A 211 17.84 8.25 -0.89
N PRO A 212 18.63 8.84 0.03
CA PRO A 212 18.61 10.27 0.32
C PRO A 212 18.81 11.19 -0.90
N GLU A 213 19.67 10.80 -1.86
CA GLU A 213 19.96 11.62 -3.03
C GLU A 213 18.76 11.65 -3.99
N ASN A 214 18.10 10.51 -4.19
CA ASN A 214 16.86 10.44 -4.95
C ASN A 214 15.76 11.29 -4.30
N ARG A 215 15.61 11.22 -2.97
CA ARG A 215 14.64 12.08 -2.26
C ARG A 215 14.94 13.56 -2.47
N LYS A 216 16.21 13.97 -2.36
CA LYS A 216 16.61 15.36 -2.58
C LYS A 216 16.27 15.80 -4.00
N LYS A 217 16.64 15.01 -5.01
CA LYS A 217 16.32 15.26 -6.42
C LYS A 217 14.81 15.38 -6.66
N LEU A 218 14.00 14.46 -6.12
CA LEU A 218 12.54 14.48 -6.28
C LEU A 218 11.91 15.72 -5.63
N LYS A 219 12.41 16.15 -4.46
CA LYS A 219 11.99 17.40 -3.82
C LYS A 219 12.33 18.62 -4.67
N GLU A 220 13.53 18.67 -5.26
CA GLU A 220 13.95 19.77 -6.14
C GLU A 220 13.11 19.83 -7.43
N LEU A 221 12.72 18.68 -7.98
CA LEU A 221 11.76 18.58 -9.09
C LEU A 221 10.32 18.96 -8.64
N GLY A 222 10.08 18.97 -7.33
CA GLY A 222 8.90 19.48 -6.67
C GLY A 222 7.74 18.49 -6.63
N VAL A 223 8.01 17.21 -6.35
CA VAL A 223 6.95 16.29 -5.93
C VAL A 223 6.25 16.82 -4.67
N ASN A 224 4.96 16.56 -4.54
CA ASN A 224 4.14 17.05 -3.42
C ASN A 224 4.16 16.10 -2.22
N GLY A 225 4.45 14.82 -2.43
CA GLY A 225 4.52 13.81 -1.38
C GLY A 225 5.56 12.75 -1.69
N LEU A 226 6.23 12.27 -0.64
CA LEU A 226 7.26 11.23 -0.68
C LEU A 226 6.89 10.15 0.33
N ILE A 227 6.76 8.91 -0.15
CA ILE A 227 6.50 7.71 0.65
C ILE A 227 7.76 6.86 0.57
N TYR A 228 8.37 6.57 1.72
CA TYR A 228 9.63 5.83 1.82
C TYR A 228 9.68 5.10 3.16
N ASP A 229 10.41 4.00 3.19
CA ASP A 229 10.62 3.21 4.39
C ASP A 229 11.74 3.85 5.20
N ARG A 230 11.46 4.17 6.47
CA ARG A 230 12.52 4.52 7.41
C ARG A 230 12.85 3.30 8.25
N PHE A 231 14.04 2.74 8.06
CA PHE A 231 14.82 2.27 9.20
C PHE A 231 15.74 3.41 9.60
N LEU A 232 15.35 4.15 10.64
CA LEU A 232 16.27 5.05 11.32
C LEU A 232 17.43 4.20 11.84
N THR A 233 18.62 4.40 11.28
CA THR A 233 19.81 4.49 12.12
C THR A 233 20.32 5.91 11.92
N GLU A 234 20.41 6.66 13.02
CA GLU A 234 21.11 7.95 13.11
C GLU A 234 22.53 7.76 12.55
N GLU A 235 23.16 8.66 11.80
CA GLU A 235 23.49 10.05 12.11
C GLU A 235 23.73 10.82 10.81
N SER A 236 23.14 12.01 10.65
CA SER A 236 23.87 13.26 10.35
C SER A 236 22.87 14.38 10.05
N ILE A 237 22.96 15.40 10.92
CA ILE A 237 22.45 16.77 10.76
C ILE A 237 23.15 17.43 9.58
#